data_AF-A0AA38TPP6-F1
#
_entry.id   AF-A0AA38TPP6-F1
#
_cell.length_a   1.000
_cell.length_b   1.000
_cell.length_c   1.000
_cell.angle_alpha   90.00
_cell.angle_beta   90.00
_cell.angle_gamma   90.00
#
_symmetry.space_group_name_H-M   'P 1'
#
loop_
_entity.id
_entity.type
_entity.pdbx_description
1 polymer ?
#
loop_
_entity_poly.entity_id
_entity_poly.type
_entity_poly.pdbx_seq_one_letter_code
_entity_poly.pdbx_strand_id
1 'polypeptide(L)'
;MARQKIVVKVAMHCEKKSRKALQVVVSVCGVESAAFEGADKDQIAVIGEGIDSVKLTAKLRKCVGHTELVSVGLEEEKKKEDKDESTPTMEFCPSYPYSYPYYYGCYGAPPPCYGYMM
;
A
#
# COMPACT_ATOMS: atom_id res chain seq x y z
N MET A 1 1.18 -6.84 -29.54
CA MET A 1 1.02 -7.09 -28.09
C MET A 1 0.49 -5.81 -27.45
N ALA A 2 -0.41 -5.90 -26.48
CA ALA A 2 -1.05 -4.73 -25.88
C ALA A 2 -0.23 -4.24 -24.67
N ARG A 3 0.09 -2.94 -24.64
CA ARG A 3 0.77 -2.30 -23.51
C ARG A 3 -0.24 -1.99 -22.42
N GLN A 4 0.21 -2.03 -21.16
CA GLN A 4 -0.60 -1.71 -19.98
C GLN A 4 -0.02 -0.50 -19.27
N LYS A 5 -0.90 0.43 -18.86
CA LYS A 5 -0.60 1.51 -17.93
C LYS A 5 -1.21 1.17 -16.57
N ILE A 6 -0.36 1.09 -15.55
CA ILE A 6 -0.74 0.82 -14.16
C ILE A 6 -0.37 2.05 -13.33
N VAL A 7 -1.32 2.61 -12.60
CA VAL A 7 -1.10 3.73 -11.67
C VAL A 7 -1.26 3.23 -10.25
N VAL A 8 -0.22 3.45 -9.44
CA VAL A 8 -0.16 2.98 -8.05
C VAL A 8 0.18 4.15 -7.14
N LYS A 9 -0.61 4.34 -6.08
CA LYS A 9 -0.35 5.33 -5.02
C LYS A 9 0.48 4.69 -3.91
N VAL A 10 1.60 5.30 -3.55
CA VAL A 10 2.53 4.80 -2.53
C VAL A 10 2.79 5.91 -1.51
N ALA A 11 2.65 5.62 -0.22
CA ALA A 11 2.97 6.58 0.83
C ALA A 11 4.50 6.78 0.97
N MET A 12 5.04 7.80 0.30
CA MET A 12 6.49 8.03 0.20
C MET A 12 6.94 9.30 0.93
N HIS A 13 6.87 9.28 2.26
CA HIS A 13 7.27 10.40 3.13
C HIS A 13 8.78 10.79 3.08
N CYS A 14 9.63 10.07 2.34
CA CYS A 14 11.08 10.33 2.28
C CYS A 14 11.66 10.00 0.91
N GLU A 15 12.70 10.73 0.49
CA GLU A 15 13.42 10.49 -0.78
C GLU A 15 14.06 9.09 -0.86
N LYS A 16 14.48 8.54 0.27
CA LYS A 16 14.98 7.15 0.34
C LYS A 16 13.89 6.14 -0.06
N LYS A 17 12.63 6.42 0.27
CA LYS A 17 11.49 5.55 -0.06
C LYS A 17 11.08 5.71 -1.52
N SER A 18 11.07 6.94 -2.06
CA SER A 18 10.76 7.17 -3.48
C SER A 18 11.78 6.50 -4.39
N ARG A 19 13.09 6.60 -4.09
CA ARG A 19 14.14 5.90 -4.85
C ARG A 19 13.98 4.38 -4.80
N LYS A 20 13.67 3.82 -3.63
CA LYS A 20 13.41 2.38 -3.46
C LYS A 20 12.15 1.94 -4.21
N ALA A 21 11.08 2.74 -4.17
CA ALA A 21 9.84 2.45 -4.88
C ALA A 21 10.11 2.35 -6.39
N LEU A 22 10.81 3.34 -6.95
CA LEU A 22 11.18 3.32 -8.36
C LEU A 22 12.03 2.09 -8.69
N GLN A 23 13.07 1.80 -7.89
CA GLN A 23 13.92 0.62 -8.08
C GLN A 23 13.12 -0.69 -8.08
N VAL A 24 12.15 -0.83 -7.17
CA VAL A 24 11.29 -2.02 -7.12
C VAL A 24 10.45 -2.12 -8.38
N VAL A 25 9.88 -1.00 -8.86
CA VAL A 25 9.07 -0.97 -10.08
C VAL A 25 9.90 -1.39 -11.29
N VAL A 26 11.06 -0.76 -11.56
CA VAL A 26 11.91 -1.15 -12.70
C VAL A 26 12.53 -2.53 -12.57
N SER A 27 12.57 -3.12 -11.37
CA SER A 27 13.01 -4.51 -11.18
C SER A 27 11.97 -5.56 -11.60
N VAL A 28 10.74 -5.15 -11.89
CA VAL A 28 9.68 -6.07 -12.34
C VAL A 28 9.85 -6.35 -13.84
N CYS A 29 9.81 -7.63 -14.19
CA CYS A 29 9.86 -8.07 -15.58
C CYS A 29 8.63 -7.54 -16.35
N GLY A 30 8.85 -7.04 -17.56
CA GLY A 30 7.80 -6.48 -18.41
C GLY A 30 7.61 -4.97 -18.25
N VAL A 31 8.28 -4.31 -17.30
CA VAL A 31 8.26 -2.85 -17.16
C VAL A 31 9.16 -2.20 -18.22
N GLU A 32 8.59 -1.31 -19.02
CA GLU A 32 9.28 -0.51 -20.03
C GLU A 32 9.58 0.90 -19.53
N SER A 33 8.64 1.50 -18.79
CA SER A 33 8.80 2.84 -18.22
C SER A 33 8.09 2.98 -16.87
N ALA A 34 8.64 3.84 -16.01
CA ALA A 34 8.06 4.19 -14.73
C ALA A 34 8.32 5.66 -14.41
N ALA A 35 7.29 6.41 -14.04
CA ALA A 35 7.37 7.82 -13.72
C ALA A 35 6.49 8.15 -12.50
N PHE A 36 6.90 9.16 -11.74
CA PHE A 36 6.04 9.72 -10.70
C PHE A 36 4.95 10.59 -11.34
N GLU A 37 3.71 10.39 -10.92
CA GLU A 37 2.53 11.18 -11.31
C GLU A 37 1.89 11.83 -10.07
N GLY A 38 1.03 12.82 -10.31
CA GLY A 38 0.32 13.58 -9.27
C GLY A 38 1.11 14.78 -8.73
N ALA A 39 0.38 15.76 -8.21
CA ALA A 39 0.96 16.99 -7.65
C ALA A 39 1.90 16.70 -6.47
N ASP A 40 1.51 15.74 -5.63
CA ASP A 40 2.25 15.35 -4.42
C ASP A 40 3.35 14.31 -4.70
N LYS A 41 3.51 13.87 -5.97
CA LYS A 41 4.45 12.80 -6.39
C LYS A 41 4.27 11.47 -5.64
N ASP A 42 3.10 11.26 -5.05
CA ASP A 42 2.76 10.04 -4.32
C ASP A 42 2.25 8.91 -5.22
N GLN A 43 2.14 9.14 -6.53
CA GLN A 43 1.70 8.13 -7.49
C GLN A 43 2.83 7.75 -8.43
N ILE A 44 2.85 6.48 -8.85
CA ILE A 44 3.79 5.95 -9.82
C ILE A 44 2.97 5.36 -10.96
N ALA A 45 3.15 5.91 -12.15
CA ALA A 45 2.67 5.34 -13.39
C ALA A 45 3.73 4.38 -13.95
N VAL A 46 3.31 3.17 -14.24
CA VAL A 46 4.13 2.08 -14.76
C VAL A 46 3.55 1.65 -16.10
N ILE A 47 4.40 1.62 -17.10
CA ILE A 47 4.06 1.24 -18.47
C ILE A 47 4.85 -0.01 -18.83
N GLY A 48 4.17 -0.99 -19.43
CA GLY A 48 4.85 -2.14 -20.01
C GLY A 48 3.93 -3.28 -20.40
N GLU A 49 4.50 -4.45 -20.63
CA GLU A 49 3.82 -5.62 -21.19
C GLU A 49 3.85 -6.79 -20.21
N GLY A 50 2.73 -7.48 -20.02
CA GLY A 50 2.65 -8.67 -19.16
C GLY A 50 2.90 -8.39 -17.67
N ILE A 51 2.68 -7.15 -17.22
CA ILE A 51 2.88 -6.75 -15.83
C ILE A 51 1.73 -7.28 -14.97
N ASP A 52 2.08 -8.04 -13.94
CA ASP A 52 1.13 -8.47 -12.91
C ASP A 52 0.96 -7.35 -11.87
N SER A 53 -0.16 -6.63 -11.96
CA SER A 53 -0.49 -5.50 -11.09
C SER A 53 -0.55 -5.90 -9.61
N VAL A 54 -1.05 -7.09 -9.28
CA VAL A 54 -1.15 -7.59 -7.91
C VAL A 54 0.24 -7.88 -7.35
N LYS A 55 1.09 -8.58 -8.12
CA LYS A 55 2.47 -8.84 -7.68
C LYS A 55 3.29 -7.56 -7.54
N LEU A 56 3.10 -6.59 -8.44
CA LEU A 56 3.73 -5.28 -8.36
C LEU A 56 3.33 -4.56 -7.07
N THR A 57 2.04 -4.43 -6.79
CA THR A 57 1.53 -3.80 -5.56
C THR A 57 2.00 -4.55 -4.31
N ALA A 58 2.02 -5.89 -4.33
CA ALA A 58 2.51 -6.70 -3.21
C ALA A 58 4.00 -6.47 -2.93
N LYS A 59 4.85 -6.33 -3.96
CA LYS A 59 6.27 -5.99 -3.80
C LYS A 59 6.45 -4.60 -3.20
N LEU A 60 5.70 -3.61 -3.67
CA LEU A 60 5.73 -2.25 -3.14
C LEU A 60 5.29 -2.20 -1.66
N ARG A 61 4.25 -2.96 -1.29
CA ARG A 61 3.80 -3.12 0.10
C ARG A 61 4.87 -3.65 1.03
N LYS A 62 5.67 -4.61 0.56
CA LYS A 62 6.76 -5.21 1.33
C LYS A 62 7.99 -4.30 1.44
N CYS A 63 8.35 -3.61 0.36
CA CYS A 63 9.61 -2.87 0.29
C CYS A 63 9.53 -1.41 0.76
N VAL A 64 8.38 -0.76 0.54
CA VAL A 64 8.23 0.69 0.74
C VAL A 64 7.24 1.00 1.86
N GLY A 65 6.09 0.32 1.86
CA GLY A 65 5.03 0.49 2.85
C GLY A 65 3.65 0.59 2.20
N HIS A 66 2.74 1.35 2.82
CA HIS A 66 1.34 1.40 2.36
C HIS A 66 1.25 1.79 0.89
N THR A 67 0.57 0.95 0.11
CA THR A 67 0.47 1.07 -1.34
C THR A 67 -0.94 0.67 -1.79
N GLU A 68 -1.55 1.52 -2.61
CA GLU A 68 -2.88 1.36 -3.16
C GLU A 68 -2.81 1.32 -4.69
N LEU A 69 -3.51 0.38 -5.30
CA LEU A 69 -3.64 0.33 -6.75
C LEU A 69 -4.78 1.28 -7.14
N VAL A 70 -4.47 2.26 -7.99
CA VAL A 70 -5.42 3.31 -8.39
C VAL A 70 -6.11 2.92 -9.70
N SER A 71 -5.33 2.53 -10.70
CA SER A 71 -5.86 2.17 -12.02
C SER A 71 -4.97 1.15 -12.73
N VAL A 72 -5.59 0.29 -13.52
CA VAL A 72 -4.94 -0.64 -14.45
C VAL A 72 -5.72 -0.55 -15.75
N GLY A 73 -5.07 -0.13 -16.83
CA GLY A 73 -5.68 -0.02 -18.14
C GLY A 73 -4.72 -0.43 -19.25
N LEU A 74 -5.26 -0.69 -20.44
CA LEU A 74 -4.44 -0.77 -21.64
C LEU A 74 -3.93 0.63 -21.98
N GLU A 75 -2.67 0.72 -22.34
CA GLU A 75 -2.07 1.94 -22.89
C GLU A 75 -2.48 2.03 -24.35
N GLU A 76 -3.66 2.61 -24.60
CA GLU A 76 -4.08 2.98 -25.94
C GLU A 76 -3.54 4.38 -26.27
N GLU A 77 -2.83 4.50 -27.40
CA GLU A 77 -2.35 5.78 -27.91
C GLU A 77 -3.55 6.71 -28.24
N LYS A 78 -3.70 7.75 -27.42
CA LYS A 78 -4.45 9.02 -27.63
C LYS A 78 -5.99 8.98 -27.72
N LYS A 79 -6.62 9.60 -26.72
CA LYS A 79 -7.28 10.92 -26.91
C LYS A 79 -7.30 11.71 -25.60
N LYS A 80 -6.88 12.98 -25.68
CA LYS A 80 -7.16 14.02 -24.69
C LYS A 80 -8.67 14.26 -24.65
N GLU A 81 -9.29 14.27 -23.47
CA GLU A 81 -10.22 15.33 -23.08
C GLU A 81 -10.48 15.31 -21.56
N ASP A 82 -10.61 16.52 -21.05
CA ASP A 82 -10.70 17.01 -19.69
C ASP A 82 -12.07 16.68 -19.05
N LYS A 83 -12.11 16.32 -17.76
CA LYS A 83 -13.25 16.59 -16.87
C LYS A 83 -12.97 16.21 -15.40
N ASP A 84 -12.57 17.23 -14.65
CA ASP A 84 -13.36 17.85 -13.57
C ASP A 84 -14.14 16.92 -12.60
N GLU A 85 -13.70 16.97 -11.34
CA GLU A 85 -14.50 17.13 -10.11
C GLU A 85 -15.78 16.28 -9.91
N SER A 86 -15.74 15.37 -8.94
CA SER A 86 -16.89 15.12 -8.04
C SER A 86 -16.47 14.34 -6.78
N THR A 87 -16.22 15.06 -5.69
CA THR A 87 -16.80 14.70 -4.38
C THR A 87 -18.14 15.45 -4.28
N PRO A 88 -19.22 14.98 -3.64
CA PRO A 88 -19.27 14.29 -2.34
C PRO A 88 -20.32 13.12 -2.34
N THR A 89 -20.70 12.36 -1.30
CA THR A 89 -21.01 12.66 0.11
C THR A 89 -21.38 11.34 0.82
N MET A 90 -21.07 11.27 2.13
CA MET A 90 -21.73 10.50 3.21
C MET A 90 -21.56 8.97 3.21
N GLU A 91 -21.18 8.32 4.32
CA GLU A 91 -21.94 8.28 5.57
C GLU A 91 -21.06 8.39 6.82
N PHE A 92 -21.47 9.34 7.65
CA PHE A 92 -21.14 9.54 9.04
C PHE A 92 -21.75 8.41 9.89
N CYS A 93 -20.96 7.75 10.73
CA CYS A 93 -21.47 7.00 11.88
C CYS A 93 -20.76 7.48 13.15
N PRO A 94 -21.45 8.25 14.03
CA PRO A 94 -20.92 8.59 15.33
C PRO A 94 -21.20 7.46 16.33
N SER A 95 -20.48 7.49 17.46
CA SER A 95 -20.80 6.78 18.72
C SER A 95 -20.32 5.32 18.80
N TYR A 96 -19.57 4.84 19.81
CA TYR A 96 -19.11 5.37 21.11
C TYR A 96 -17.88 4.52 21.56
N PRO A 97 -17.14 4.90 22.62
CA PRO A 97 -15.82 4.38 22.97
C PRO A 97 -15.91 3.08 23.76
N TYR A 98 -15.19 2.04 23.32
CA TYR A 98 -14.98 0.87 24.17
C TYR A 98 -13.62 0.99 24.89
N SER A 99 -13.72 1.48 26.12
CA SER A 99 -12.68 1.49 27.14
C SER A 99 -12.37 0.07 27.61
N TYR A 100 -11.11 -0.35 27.41
CA TYR A 100 -10.22 -1.18 28.26
C TYR A 100 -10.73 -2.52 28.88
N PRO A 101 -9.86 -3.56 28.95
CA PRO A 101 -8.83 -3.52 29.99
C PRO A 101 -7.49 -4.15 29.59
N TYR A 102 -6.44 -3.32 29.58
CA TYR A 102 -5.23 -3.71 30.29
C TYR A 102 -5.50 -3.57 31.79
N TYR A 103 -5.54 -4.70 32.50
CA TYR A 103 -5.24 -4.72 33.93
C TYR A 103 -4.35 -5.92 34.24
N TYR A 104 -3.11 -5.59 34.53
CA TYR A 104 -2.12 -6.41 35.20
C TYR A 104 -2.59 -6.64 36.65
N GLY A 105 -2.55 -7.87 37.17
CA GLY A 105 -2.31 -8.09 38.61
C GLY A 105 -3.23 -9.03 39.39
N CYS A 106 -2.65 -10.19 39.73
CA CYS A 106 -2.79 -10.95 40.97
C CYS A 106 -3.99 -11.90 41.20
N TYR A 107 -3.63 -13.00 41.89
CA TYR A 107 -4.43 -14.05 42.54
C TYR A 107 -4.74 -15.30 41.72
N GLY A 108 -3.92 -16.32 41.91
CA GLY A 108 -4.26 -17.69 41.51
C GLY A 108 -3.11 -18.69 41.54
N ALA A 109 -2.11 -18.53 42.40
CA ALA A 109 -1.21 -19.63 42.72
C ALA A 109 -2.03 -20.78 43.35
N PRO A 110 -2.03 -22.01 42.80
CA PRO A 110 -2.33 -23.18 43.61
C PRO A 110 -1.14 -23.45 44.56
N PRO A 111 -1.38 -23.88 45.81
CA PRO A 111 -0.35 -24.02 46.83
C PRO A 111 0.33 -25.43 46.74
N PRO A 112 1.26 -25.76 47.64
CA PRO A 112 2.64 -26.12 47.34
C PRO A 112 2.87 -27.62 47.05
N CYS A 113 3.77 -27.93 46.12
CA CYS A 113 4.46 -29.22 46.12
C CYS A 113 5.78 -29.06 46.90
N TYR A 114 5.72 -29.45 48.16
CA TYR A 114 6.85 -29.77 49.02
C TYR A 114 7.73 -30.85 48.35
N GLY A 115 9.06 -30.69 48.32
CA GLY A 115 9.95 -31.84 48.19
C GLY A 115 11.21 -31.69 47.35
N TYR A 116 12.31 -31.41 48.05
CA TYR A 116 13.68 -31.88 47.80
C TYR A 116 14.62 -31.13 46.84
N MET A 117 15.39 -30.26 47.50
CA MET A 117 16.74 -29.80 47.21
C MET A 117 17.74 -30.96 47.07
N MET A 118 18.52 -30.96 45.99
CA MET A 118 19.97 -31.25 45.96
C MET A 118 20.60 -30.55 44.76
#